data_AF-A0A3C0TUN0-F1
#
_entry.id   AF-A0A3C0TUN0-F1
#
_cell.length_a   1.000
_cell.length_b   1.000
_cell.length_c   1.000
_cell.angle_alpha   90.00
_cell.angle_beta   90.00
_cell.angle_gamma   90.00
#
_symmetry.space_group_name_H-M   'P 1'
#
loop_
_entity.id
_entity.type
_entity.pdbx_description
1 polymer ?
#
loop_
_entity_poly.entity_id
_entity_poly.type
_entity_poly.pdbx_seq_one_letter_code
_entity_poly.pdbx_strand_id
1 'polypeptide(L)'
;DDEIISTKQAIEWFDLDGVGRAPSRFDFAKLDNLNGHYLRQCDDARLAEEVAGRLGVGGDGAAVERLKAGMPGLKARAKTLKELAENARFYTLARPLALDEKARAQMTADARAVLTALRSQLDGAADWSAAELESLARGLAETKGIKL
;
A
#
# COMPACT_ATOMS: atom_id res chain seq x y z
N ASP A 1 22.64 9.46 -19.44
CA ASP A 1 21.66 10.31 -18.73
C ASP A 1 20.69 9.52 -17.86
N ASP A 2 21.15 8.43 -17.22
CA ASP A 2 20.28 7.64 -16.35
C ASP A 2 20.10 8.35 -15.01
N GLU A 3 18.84 8.60 -14.63
CA GLU A 3 18.49 9.23 -13.35
C GLU A 3 18.29 8.22 -12.21
N ILE A 4 18.20 6.93 -12.56
CA ILE A 4 17.95 5.83 -11.65
C ILE A 4 19.13 4.88 -11.75
N ILE A 5 20.02 4.96 -10.76
CA ILE A 5 21.29 4.23 -10.75
C ILE A 5 21.55 3.60 -9.39
N SER A 6 22.08 2.38 -9.39
CA SER A 6 22.59 1.77 -8.18
C SER A 6 23.84 2.50 -7.66
N THR A 7 24.16 2.32 -6.38
CA THR A 7 25.42 2.83 -5.80
C THR A 7 26.64 2.31 -6.54
N LYS A 8 26.60 1.05 -7.05
CA LYS A 8 27.70 0.48 -7.83
C LYS A 8 27.90 1.24 -9.15
N GLN A 9 26.82 1.53 -9.88
CA GLN A 9 26.88 2.34 -11.09
C GLN A 9 27.36 3.76 -10.79
N ALA A 10 26.87 4.36 -9.70
CA ALA A 10 27.32 5.69 -9.27
C ALA A 10 28.84 5.72 -9.04
N ILE A 11 29.42 4.68 -8.43
CA ILE A 11 30.87 4.57 -8.22
C ILE A 11 31.62 4.37 -9.56
N GLU A 12 31.11 3.49 -10.42
CA GLU A 12 31.75 3.16 -11.71
C GLU A 12 31.74 4.35 -12.68
N TRP A 13 30.70 5.19 -12.62
CA TRP A 13 30.50 6.28 -13.58
C TRP A 13 30.99 7.64 -13.06
N PHE A 14 31.35 7.74 -11.78
CA PHE A 14 31.75 9.02 -11.21
C PHE A 14 33.11 9.46 -11.74
N ASP A 15 33.12 10.63 -12.38
CA ASP A 15 34.30 11.36 -12.80
C ASP A 15 34.08 12.87 -12.63
N LEU A 16 35.14 13.63 -12.38
CA LEU A 16 35.10 15.07 -12.17
C LEU A 16 34.66 15.82 -13.42
N ASP A 17 34.98 15.31 -14.61
CA ASP A 17 34.55 15.90 -15.89
C ASP A 17 33.03 15.83 -16.08
N GLY A 18 32.35 14.91 -15.39
CA GLY A 18 30.88 14.79 -15.38
C GLY A 18 30.16 15.76 -14.42
N VAL A 19 30.90 16.52 -13.61
CA VAL A 19 30.31 17.44 -12.63
C VAL A 19 29.92 18.76 -13.31
N GLY A 20 28.61 18.95 -13.53
CA GLY A 20 28.07 20.19 -14.10
C GLY A 20 28.33 21.42 -13.23
N ARG A 21 28.73 22.54 -13.84
CA ARG A 21 28.99 23.83 -13.16
C ARG A 21 27.75 24.69 -12.92
N ALA A 22 26.60 24.29 -13.47
CA ALA A 22 25.35 25.01 -13.33
C ALA A 22 24.75 24.86 -11.91
N PRO A 23 24.00 25.86 -11.40
CA PRO A 23 23.39 25.77 -10.09
C PRO A 23 22.38 24.62 -10.03
N SER A 24 22.59 23.70 -9.08
CA SER A 24 21.68 22.60 -8.83
C SER A 24 20.60 23.02 -7.84
N ARG A 25 19.33 22.94 -8.26
CA ARG A 25 18.17 23.21 -7.39
C ARG A 25 17.67 21.89 -6.80
N PHE A 26 17.39 21.90 -5.50
CA PHE A 26 16.74 20.76 -4.86
C PHE A 26 15.28 20.67 -5.33
N ASP A 27 14.89 19.50 -5.83
CA ASP A 27 13.54 19.23 -6.33
C ASP A 27 12.93 18.05 -5.54
N PHE A 28 11.99 18.37 -4.66
CA PHE A 28 11.30 17.37 -3.84
C PHE A 28 10.45 16.41 -4.68
N ALA A 29 9.86 16.86 -5.79
CA ALA A 29 9.05 16.00 -6.63
C ALA A 29 9.92 14.96 -7.35
N LYS A 30 11.12 15.37 -7.80
CA LYS A 30 12.12 14.44 -8.36
C LYS A 30 12.60 13.45 -7.31
N LEU A 31 12.90 13.92 -6.09
CA LEU A 31 13.30 13.05 -4.99
C LEU A 31 12.22 12.02 -4.65
N ASP A 32 10.96 12.45 -4.53
CA ASP A 32 9.84 11.57 -4.20
C ASP A 32 9.63 10.50 -5.28
N ASN A 33 9.79 10.85 -6.55
CA ASN A 33 9.72 9.89 -7.65
C ASN A 33 10.85 8.85 -7.54
N LEU A 34 12.08 9.31 -7.34
CA LEU A 34 13.24 8.44 -7.19
C LEU A 34 13.11 7.53 -5.95
N ASN A 35 12.68 8.06 -4.82
CA ASN A 35 12.47 7.28 -3.60
C ASN A 35 11.37 6.25 -3.80
N GLY A 36 10.23 6.63 -4.39
CA GLY A 36 9.15 5.70 -4.73
C GLY A 36 9.61 4.56 -5.66
N HIS A 37 10.53 4.83 -6.59
CA HIS A 37 11.13 3.80 -7.43
C HIS A 37 11.88 2.75 -6.62
N TYR A 38 12.77 3.16 -5.71
CA TYR A 38 13.49 2.21 -4.84
C TYR A 38 12.59 1.52 -3.82
N LEU A 39 11.58 2.21 -3.32
CA LEU A 39 10.61 1.67 -2.38
C LEU A 39 9.84 0.49 -2.99
N ARG A 40 9.48 0.58 -4.28
CA ARG A 40 8.86 -0.53 -5.03
C ARG A 40 9.76 -1.74 -5.21
N GLN A 41 11.07 -1.56 -5.26
CA GLN A 41 12.04 -2.66 -5.41
C GLN A 41 12.48 -3.26 -4.08
N CYS A 42 12.22 -2.55 -2.97
CA CYS A 42 12.61 -3.03 -1.66
C CYS A 42 11.86 -4.33 -1.31
N ASP A 43 12.56 -5.18 -0.56
CA ASP A 43 12.00 -6.43 -0.03
C ASP A 43 10.80 -6.18 0.88
N ASP A 44 9.77 -7.00 0.73
CA ASP A 44 8.49 -6.83 1.44
C ASP A 44 8.61 -7.09 2.93
N ALA A 45 9.43 -8.08 3.34
CA ALA A 45 9.61 -8.40 4.75
C ALA A 45 10.38 -7.27 5.45
N ARG A 46 11.44 -6.76 4.83
CA ARG A 46 12.19 -5.60 5.32
C ARG A 46 11.28 -4.38 5.47
N LEU A 47 10.47 -4.06 4.46
CA LEU A 47 9.53 -2.94 4.55
C LEU A 47 8.46 -3.16 5.64
N ALA A 48 7.99 -4.39 5.84
CA ALA A 48 7.01 -4.70 6.86
C ALA A 48 7.56 -4.46 8.27
N GLU A 49 8.79 -4.88 8.54
CA GLU A 49 9.47 -4.60 9.83
C GLU A 49 9.67 -3.10 10.06
N GLU A 50 10.14 -2.39 9.03
CA GLU A 50 10.33 -0.94 9.05
C GLU A 50 9.02 -0.18 9.32
N VAL A 51 7.92 -0.60 8.68
CA VAL A 51 6.59 -0.03 8.91
C VAL A 51 6.06 -0.38 10.29
N ALA A 52 6.23 -1.64 10.73
CA ALA A 52 5.80 -2.08 12.06
C ALA A 52 6.50 -1.30 13.18
N GLY A 53 7.81 -1.05 13.03
CA GLY A 53 8.57 -0.20 13.94
C GLY A 53 8.03 1.23 14.01
N ARG A 54 7.74 1.85 12.86
CA ARG A 54 7.15 3.20 12.77
C ARG A 54 5.75 3.29 13.39
N LEU A 55 4.98 2.22 13.29
CA LEU A 55 3.63 2.13 13.86
C LEU A 55 3.63 1.70 15.33
N GLY A 56 4.78 1.35 15.91
CA GLY A 56 4.89 0.88 17.30
C GLY A 56 4.32 -0.53 17.52
N VAL A 57 4.19 -1.33 16.46
CA VAL A 57 3.63 -2.70 16.50
C VAL A 57 4.66 -3.78 16.17
N GLY A 58 5.96 -3.45 16.20
CA GLY A 58 7.03 -4.42 15.89
C GLY A 58 7.06 -5.65 16.80
N GLY A 59 6.48 -5.58 17.99
CA GLY A 59 6.33 -6.74 18.89
C GLY A 59 5.09 -7.62 18.61
N ASP A 60 4.18 -7.19 17.74
CA ASP A 60 2.99 -7.95 17.34
C ASP A 60 3.27 -8.71 16.04
N GLY A 61 3.66 -9.98 16.17
CA GLY A 61 3.95 -10.83 15.02
C GLY A 61 2.77 -10.99 14.05
N ALA A 62 1.53 -10.95 14.54
CA ALA A 62 0.36 -11.04 13.68
C ALA A 62 0.13 -9.74 12.89
N ALA A 63 0.46 -8.58 13.47
CA ALA A 63 0.48 -7.32 12.74
C ALA A 63 1.59 -7.30 11.67
N VAL A 64 2.79 -7.76 12.00
CA VAL A 64 3.93 -7.83 11.06
C VAL A 64 3.61 -8.73 9.87
N GLU A 65 3.08 -9.93 10.10
CA GLU A 65 2.72 -10.84 9.00
C GLU A 65 1.61 -10.26 8.11
N ARG A 66 0.65 -9.53 8.68
CA ARG A 66 -0.39 -8.85 7.89
C ARG A 66 0.19 -7.70 7.07
N LEU A 67 1.10 -6.92 7.63
CA LEU A 67 1.83 -5.87 6.92
C LEU A 67 2.62 -6.45 5.74
N LYS A 68 3.34 -7.56 5.96
CA LYS A 68 4.09 -8.28 4.94
C LYS A 68 3.18 -8.78 3.81
N ALA A 69 2.07 -9.43 4.15
CA ALA A 69 1.15 -9.96 3.16
C ALA A 69 0.56 -8.90 2.22
N GLY A 70 0.28 -7.69 2.72
CA GLY A 70 -0.24 -6.60 1.89
C GLY A 70 0.82 -5.64 1.34
N MET A 71 2.10 -5.83 1.68
CA MET A 71 3.18 -4.93 1.26
C MET A 71 3.30 -4.73 -0.26
N PRO A 72 3.13 -5.76 -1.12
CA PRO A 72 3.17 -5.59 -2.57
C PRO A 72 2.19 -4.50 -3.08
N GLY A 73 0.98 -4.45 -2.51
CA GLY A 73 -0.03 -3.45 -2.88
C GLY A 73 0.24 -2.07 -2.26
N LEU A 74 0.80 -2.04 -1.05
CA LEU A 74 1.10 -0.80 -0.33
C LEU A 74 2.29 -0.06 -0.94
N LYS A 75 3.42 -0.73 -1.19
CA LYS A 75 4.66 -0.10 -1.69
C LYS A 75 4.53 0.46 -3.10
N ALA A 76 3.62 -0.09 -3.91
CA ALA A 76 3.32 0.41 -5.25
C ALA A 76 2.72 1.82 -5.25
N ARG A 77 2.08 2.23 -4.15
CA ARG A 77 1.31 3.48 -4.05
C ARG A 77 1.98 4.55 -3.21
N ALA A 78 3.05 4.22 -2.48
CA ALA A 78 3.75 5.14 -1.59
C ALA A 78 5.01 5.72 -2.25
N LYS A 79 5.28 6.99 -1.95
CA LYS A 79 6.52 7.69 -2.34
C LYS A 79 7.53 7.75 -1.21
N THR A 80 7.07 7.65 0.05
CA THR A 80 7.92 7.71 1.24
C THR A 80 7.56 6.62 2.24
N LEU A 81 8.49 6.29 3.15
CA LEU A 81 8.21 5.35 4.24
C LEU A 81 7.17 5.88 5.23
N LYS A 82 7.04 7.21 5.35
CA LYS A 82 6.00 7.85 6.17
C LYS A 82 4.62 7.58 5.58
N GLU A 83 4.45 7.89 4.29
CA GLU A 83 3.21 7.63 3.55
C GLU A 83 2.89 6.13 3.53
N LEU A 84 3.90 5.28 3.35
CA LEU A 84 3.72 3.83 3.41
C LEU A 84 3.15 3.39 4.76
N ALA A 85 3.70 3.89 5.88
CA ALA A 85 3.22 3.56 7.21
C ALA A 85 1.79 4.10 7.47
N GLU A 86 1.50 5.32 7.02
CA GLU A 86 0.14 5.91 7.09
C GLU A 86 -0.87 5.05 6.33
N ASN A 87 -0.53 4.65 5.10
CA ASN A 87 -1.37 3.79 4.26
C ASN A 87 -1.54 2.38 4.85
N ALA A 88 -0.53 1.85 5.55
CA ALA A 88 -0.55 0.52 6.13
C ALA A 88 -1.25 0.46 7.49
N ARG A 89 -1.44 1.61 8.17
CA ARG A 89 -1.96 1.70 9.54
C ARG A 89 -3.22 0.87 9.76
N PHE A 90 -4.13 0.84 8.79
CA PHE A 90 -5.41 0.12 8.95
C PHE A 90 -5.25 -1.40 9.11
N TYR A 91 -4.14 -2.00 8.65
CA TYR A 91 -3.84 -3.42 8.90
C TYR A 91 -3.50 -3.74 10.36
N THR A 92 -3.14 -2.73 11.15
CA THR A 92 -2.67 -2.92 12.52
C THR A 92 -3.68 -2.39 13.54
N LEU A 93 -4.83 -1.88 13.10
CA LEU A 93 -5.88 -1.40 14.00
C LEU A 93 -6.64 -2.57 14.62
N ALA A 94 -6.89 -2.47 15.92
CA ALA A 94 -7.79 -3.37 16.62
C ALA A 94 -9.23 -3.22 16.08
N ARG A 95 -9.93 -4.34 15.96
CA ARG A 95 -11.35 -4.36 15.58
C ARG A 95 -12.22 -4.29 16.84
N PRO A 96 -13.40 -3.63 16.80
CA PRO A 96 -14.00 -2.99 15.63
C PRO A 96 -13.29 -1.67 15.26
N LEU A 97 -13.25 -1.36 13.96
CA LEU A 97 -12.65 -0.12 13.48
C LEU A 97 -13.55 1.07 13.82
N ALA A 98 -12.94 2.16 14.30
CA ALA A 98 -13.64 3.43 14.45
C ALA A 98 -13.95 4.01 13.06
N LEU A 99 -15.23 4.27 12.79
CA LEU A 99 -15.67 4.90 11.55
C LEU A 99 -15.67 6.42 11.73
N ASP A 100 -15.05 7.12 10.79
CA ASP A 100 -15.18 8.58 10.71
C ASP A 100 -16.59 9.00 10.27
N GLU A 101 -16.88 10.30 10.26
CA GLU A 101 -18.20 10.82 9.90
C GLU A 101 -18.63 10.44 8.48
N LYS A 102 -17.69 10.46 7.52
CA LYS A 102 -17.99 10.11 6.13
C LYS A 102 -18.30 8.63 6.00
N ALA A 103 -17.51 7.76 6.64
CA ALA A 103 -17.74 6.33 6.66
C ALA A 103 -19.07 5.99 7.35
N ARG A 104 -19.40 6.64 8.47
CA ARG A 104 -20.69 6.47 9.15
C ARG A 104 -21.87 6.86 8.26
N ALA A 105 -21.78 7.97 7.52
CA ALA A 105 -22.81 8.40 6.59
C ALA A 105 -23.05 7.39 5.45
N GLN A 106 -22.03 6.63 5.04
CA GLN A 106 -22.17 5.55 4.04
C GLN A 106 -22.82 4.28 4.60
N MET A 107 -22.92 4.10 5.92
CA MET A 107 -23.47 2.89 6.55
C MET A 107 -25.00 2.92 6.69
N THR A 108 -25.70 3.20 5.57
CA THR A 108 -27.15 3.16 5.45
C THR A 108 -27.71 1.74 5.61
N ALA A 109 -29.04 1.60 5.75
CA ALA A 109 -29.69 0.28 5.82
C ALA A 109 -29.38 -0.57 4.57
N ASP A 110 -29.46 0.03 3.39
CA ASP A 110 -29.17 -0.64 2.12
C ASP A 110 -27.70 -1.05 2.02
N ALA A 111 -26.76 -0.18 2.41
CA ALA A 111 -25.34 -0.50 2.42
C ALA A 111 -25.04 -1.68 3.36
N ARG A 112 -25.66 -1.72 4.55
CA ARG A 112 -25.54 -2.85 5.49
C ARG A 112 -26.12 -4.14 4.91
N ALA A 113 -27.23 -4.06 4.18
CA ALA A 113 -27.80 -5.21 3.49
C ALA A 113 -26.87 -5.73 2.38
N VAL A 114 -26.25 -4.84 1.61
CA VAL A 114 -25.23 -5.18 0.60
C VAL A 114 -24.01 -5.85 1.25
N LEU A 115 -23.46 -5.26 2.31
CA LEU A 115 -22.30 -5.82 3.02
C LEU A 115 -22.61 -7.18 3.66
N THR A 116 -23.84 -7.40 4.15
CA THR A 116 -24.27 -8.69 4.69
C THR A 116 -24.35 -9.76 3.61
N ALA A 117 -24.87 -9.40 2.43
CA ALA A 117 -24.88 -10.31 1.27
C ALA A 117 -23.46 -10.61 0.77
N LEU A 118 -22.61 -9.59 0.66
CA LEU A 118 -21.21 -9.76 0.26
C LEU A 118 -20.47 -10.68 1.23
N ARG A 119 -20.59 -10.43 2.55
CA ARG A 119 -20.00 -11.32 3.56
C ARG A 119 -20.40 -12.77 3.36
N SER A 120 -21.69 -13.03 3.10
CA SER A 120 -22.18 -14.40 2.91
C SER A 120 -21.60 -15.06 1.67
N GLN A 121 -21.35 -14.30 0.59
CA GLN A 121 -20.68 -14.82 -0.60
C GLN A 121 -19.18 -15.06 -0.37
N LEU A 122 -18.49 -14.14 0.30
CA LEU A 122 -17.08 -14.30 0.63
C LEU A 122 -16.84 -15.48 1.58
N ASP A 123 -17.74 -15.71 2.55
CA ASP A 123 -17.68 -16.88 3.45
C ASP A 123 -17.81 -18.21 2.67
N GLY A 124 -18.40 -18.20 1.48
CA GLY A 124 -18.55 -19.36 0.58
C GLY A 124 -17.52 -19.43 -0.56
N ALA A 125 -16.51 -18.55 -0.57
CA ALA A 125 -15.51 -18.52 -1.62
C ALA A 125 -14.72 -19.85 -1.70
N ALA A 126 -14.49 -20.33 -2.92
CA ALA A 126 -13.76 -21.59 -3.14
C ALA A 126 -12.30 -21.49 -2.68
N ASP A 127 -11.69 -20.32 -2.90
CA ASP A 127 -10.39 -19.94 -2.37
C ASP A 127 -10.36 -18.45 -1.99
N TRP A 128 -9.33 -18.05 -1.25
CA TRP A 128 -9.15 -16.66 -0.83
C TRP A 128 -8.19 -15.88 -1.76
N SER A 129 -8.34 -16.05 -3.07
CA SER A 129 -7.56 -15.33 -4.08
C SER A 129 -8.21 -14.02 -4.50
N ALA A 130 -7.41 -13.03 -4.92
CA ALA A 130 -7.94 -11.74 -5.38
C ALA A 130 -8.94 -11.89 -6.55
N ALA A 131 -8.68 -12.81 -7.48
CA ALA A 131 -9.53 -13.05 -8.64
C ALA A 131 -10.91 -13.60 -8.24
N GLU A 132 -10.95 -14.58 -7.34
CA GLU A 132 -12.21 -15.15 -6.86
C GLU A 132 -13.02 -14.11 -6.06
N LEU A 133 -12.37 -13.41 -5.13
CA LEU A 133 -13.04 -12.38 -4.32
C LEU A 133 -13.57 -11.22 -5.19
N GLU A 134 -12.84 -10.82 -6.22
CA GLU A 134 -13.30 -9.82 -7.20
C GLU A 134 -14.49 -10.32 -8.02
N SER A 135 -14.44 -11.57 -8.50
CA SER A 135 -15.54 -12.21 -9.23
C SER A 135 -16.84 -12.22 -8.40
N LEU A 136 -16.76 -12.65 -7.13
CA LEU A 136 -17.90 -12.65 -6.21
C LEU A 136 -18.45 -11.24 -5.99
N ALA A 137 -17.58 -10.26 -5.73
CA ALA A 137 -17.99 -8.88 -5.53
C ALA A 137 -18.67 -8.27 -6.79
N ARG A 138 -18.14 -8.55 -7.99
CA ARG A 138 -18.73 -8.13 -9.26
C ARG A 138 -20.08 -8.77 -9.50
N GLY A 139 -20.19 -10.09 -9.31
CA GLY A 139 -21.44 -10.83 -9.49
C GLY A 139 -22.55 -10.34 -8.55
N LEU A 140 -22.22 -10.01 -7.29
CA LEU A 140 -23.16 -9.39 -6.38
C LEU A 140 -23.60 -8.00 -6.85
N ALA A 141 -22.64 -7.19 -7.31
CA ALA A 141 -22.92 -5.84 -7.78
C ALA A 141 -23.90 -5.85 -8.96
N GLU A 142 -23.65 -6.72 -9.94
CA GLU A 142 -24.53 -6.94 -11.10
C GLU A 142 -25.92 -7.40 -10.69
N THR A 143 -26.01 -8.40 -9.79
CA THR A 143 -27.30 -8.93 -9.30
C THR A 143 -28.13 -7.85 -8.60
N LYS A 144 -27.48 -6.92 -7.91
CA LYS A 144 -28.15 -5.82 -7.20
C LYS A 144 -28.30 -4.55 -8.04
N GLY A 145 -27.81 -4.53 -9.28
CA GLY A 145 -27.84 -3.35 -10.14
C GLY A 145 -27.02 -2.17 -9.62
N ILE A 146 -25.98 -2.44 -8.83
CA ILE A 146 -25.07 -1.42 -8.26
C ILE A 146 -23.76 -1.40 -9.03
N LYS A 147 -23.12 -0.22 -9.12
CA LYS A 147 -21.82 -0.07 -9.79
C LYS A 147 -20.68 -0.49 -8.86
N LEU A 148 -19.69 -1.19 -9.41
CA LEU A 148 -18.42 -1.49 -8.76
C LEU A 148 -17.33 -0.54 -9.27
#